data_AF-A0A9P6BC89-F1
#
_entry.id   AF-A0A9P6BC89-F1
#
_cell.length_a   1.000
_cell.length_b   1.000
_cell.length_c   1.000
_cell.angle_alpha   90.00
_cell.angle_beta   90.00
_cell.angle_gamma   90.00
#
_symmetry.space_group_name_H-M   'P 1'
#
loop_
_entity.id
_entity.type
_entity.pdbx_description
1 polymer ?
#
loop_
_entity_poly.entity_id
_entity_poly.type
_entity_poly.pdbx_seq_one_letter_code
_entity_poly.pdbx_strand_id
1 'polypeptide(L)' 'KIIIEYHILCRIHEQFSALLSGYGELIPQELTKASDEHGLELFIGSMPDINVDDWMKPMDYCKYKMNDNGIQQLWQII' A
#
# COMPACT_ATOMS: atom_id res chain seq x y z
N LYS A 1 10.46 -14.74 -13.04
CA LYS A 1 9.21 -15.11 -12.31
C LYS A 1 9.51 -16.02 -11.11
N ILE A 2 10.15 -17.18 -11.31
CA ILE A 2 10.47 -18.18 -10.26
C ILE A 2 11.32 -17.62 -9.10
N ILE A 3 12.32 -16.79 -9.39
CA ILE A 3 13.20 -16.22 -8.34
C ILE A 3 12.43 -15.28 -7.41
N ILE A 4 11.57 -14.41 -7.97
CA ILE A 4 10.76 -13.46 -7.20
C ILE A 4 9.78 -14.21 -6.29
N GLU A 5 9.11 -15.22 -6.84
CA GLU A 5 8.17 -16.07 -6.10
C GLU A 5 8.85 -16.80 -4.94
N TYR A 6 10.05 -17.33 -5.17
CA TYR A 6 10.83 -17.97 -4.12
C TYR A 6 11.17 -17.00 -2.97
N HIS A 7 11.60 -15.78 -3.31
CA HIS A 7 12.00 -14.79 -2.31
C HIS A 7 10.83 -14.25 -1.49
N ILE A 8 9.65 -14.11 -2.10
CA ILE A 8 8.47 -13.52 -1.46
C ILE A 8 7.63 -14.57 -0.74
N LEU A 9 7.41 -15.74 -1.35
CA LEU A 9 6.43 -16.73 -0.88
C LEU A 9 7.08 -18.01 -0.34
N CYS A 10 7.98 -18.63 -1.09
CA CYS A 10 8.47 -19.97 -0.72
C CYS A 10 9.30 -20.00 0.56
N ARG A 11 10.08 -18.94 0.85
CA ARG A 11 10.93 -18.88 2.07
C ARG A 11 10.14 -18.80 3.37
N ILE A 12 8.89 -18.34 3.33
CA ILE A 12 8.04 -18.10 4.50
C ILE A 12 6.71 -18.87 4.41
N HIS A 13 6.69 -19.94 3.63
CA HIS A 13 5.46 -20.65 3.28
C HIS A 13 4.66 -21.13 4.50
N GLU A 14 5.34 -21.69 5.51
CA GLU A 14 4.67 -22.18 6.73
C GLU A 14 4.04 -21.05 7.54
N GLN A 15 4.75 -19.94 7.72
CA GLN A 15 4.26 -18.75 8.44
C GLN A 15 3.09 -18.12 7.70
N PHE A 16 3.19 -18.02 6.37
CA PHE A 16 2.16 -17.44 5.53
C PHE A 16 0.89 -18.31 5.53
N SER A 17 1.02 -19.64 5.47
CA SER A 17 -0.11 -20.56 5.57
C SER A 17 -0.81 -20.48 6.93
N ALA A 18 -0.06 -20.37 8.03
CA ALA A 18 -0.64 -20.21 9.37
C ALA A 18 -1.39 -18.88 9.52
N LEU A 19 -0.83 -17.79 8.97
CA LEU A 19 -1.47 -16.47 8.95
C LEU A 19 -2.79 -16.49 8.16
N LEU A 20 -2.80 -17.08 6.96
CA LEU A 20 -4.01 -17.18 6.13
C LEU A 20 -5.09 -18.05 6.77
N SER A 21 -4.71 -19.12 7.48
CA SER A 21 -5.66 -19.94 8.23
C SER A 21 -6.35 -19.12 9.31
N GLY A 22 -5.58 -18.44 10.16
CA GLY A 22 -6.15 -17.60 11.23
C GLY A 22 -6.95 -16.40 10.69
N TYR A 23 -6.51 -15.81 9.58
CA TYR A 23 -7.24 -14.73 8.92
C TYR A 23 -8.60 -15.20 8.39
N GLY A 24 -8.65 -16.37 7.74
CA GLY A 24 -9.89 -16.94 7.18
C GLY A 24 -10.90 -17.41 8.23
N GLU A 25 -10.46 -17.72 9.45
CA GLU A 25 -11.35 -18.02 10.59
C GLU A 25 -12.06 -16.76 11.11
N LEU A 26 -11.42 -15.59 11.01
CA LEU A 26 -11.93 -14.32 11.53
C LEU A 26 -12.71 -13.52 10.49
N ILE A 27 -12.27 -13.54 9.22
CA ILE A 27 -12.82 -12.72 8.15
C ILE A 27 -13.39 -13.62 7.03
N PRO A 28 -14.69 -13.52 6.71
CA PRO A 28 -15.30 -14.26 5.62
C PRO A 28 -14.60 -14.04 4.28
N GLN A 29 -14.32 -15.12 3.54
CA GLN A 29 -13.65 -15.06 2.23
C GLN A 29 -14.39 -14.20 1.20
N GLU A 30 -15.71 -14.03 1.32
CA GLU A 30 -16.51 -13.21 0.41
C GLU A 30 -16.18 -11.71 0.54
N LEU A 31 -15.75 -11.24 1.72
CA LEU A 31 -15.27 -9.87 1.91
C LEU A 31 -13.88 -9.69 1.30
N THR A 32 -13.02 -10.70 1.44
CA THR A 32 -11.64 -10.68 0.91
C THR A 32 -11.60 -10.71 -0.62
N LYS A 33 -12.54 -11.39 -1.29
CA LYS A 33 -12.61 -11.42 -2.77
C LYS A 33 -13.09 -10.12 -3.40
N ALA A 34 -13.80 -9.28 -2.63
CA ALA A 34 -14.36 -8.03 -3.11
C ALA A 34 -13.37 -6.85 -3.04
N SER A 35 -12.26 -7.03 -2.30
CA SER A 35 -11.24 -6.00 -2.09
C SER A 35 -9.99 -6.29 -2.92
N ASP A 36 -9.41 -5.24 -3.50
CA ASP A 36 -8.05 -5.28 -4.04
C ASP A 36 -7.01 -5.15 -2.90
N GLU A 37 -5.72 -5.23 -3.25
CA GLU A 37 -4.62 -5.19 -2.27
C GLU A 37 -4.67 -3.93 -1.39
N HIS A 38 -4.92 -2.76 -1.99
CA HIS A 38 -4.99 -1.49 -1.29
C HIS A 38 -6.27 -1.35 -0.44
N GLY A 39 -7.41 -1.88 -0.90
CA GLY A 39 -8.64 -1.90 -0.13
C GLY A 39 -8.51 -2.77 1.13
N LEU A 40 -7.81 -3.90 1.03
CA LEU A 40 -7.53 -4.75 2.19
C LEU A 40 -6.56 -4.07 3.18
N GLU A 41 -5.54 -3.39 2.67
CA GLU A 41 -4.62 -2.60 3.49
C GLU A 41 -5.38 -1.52 4.27
N LEU A 42 -6.24 -0.74 3.61
CA LEU A 42 -7.06 0.29 4.26
C LEU A 42 -8.05 -0.32 5.26
N PHE A 43 -8.60 -1.50 4.98
CA PHE A 43 -9.50 -2.18 5.90
C PHE A 43 -8.80 -2.58 7.20
N ILE A 44 -7.57 -3.09 7.12
CA ILE A 44 -6.79 -3.50 8.29
C ILE A 44 -6.18 -2.29 9.01
N GLY A 45 -5.61 -1.36 8.24
CA GLY A 45 -4.87 -0.20 8.74
C GLY A 45 -5.74 1.01 9.10
N SER A 46 -7.03 0.99 8.74
CA SER A 46 -7.92 2.15 8.73
C SER A 46 -7.50 3.23 7.72
N MET A 47 -8.38 4.18 7.42
CA MET A 47 -8.04 5.34 6.57
C MET A 47 -7.24 6.35 7.40
N PRO A 48 -5.98 6.66 7.02
CA PRO A 48 -5.23 7.71 7.68
C PRO A 48 -5.66 9.09 7.17
N ASP A 49 -5.77 10.07 8.07
CA ASP A 49 -5.84 11.48 7.68
C ASP A 49 -4.45 11.96 7.28
N ILE A 50 -4.27 12.25 6.01
CA ILE A 50 -2.99 12.67 5.45
C ILE A 50 -2.92 14.19 5.40
N ASN A 51 -1.90 14.77 6.04
CA ASN A 51 -1.60 16.19 5.92
C ASN A 51 -0.67 16.46 4.71
N VAL A 52 -1.23 17.03 3.66
CA VAL A 52 -0.51 17.37 2.41
C VAL A 52 0.64 18.35 2.67
N ASP A 53 0.46 19.31 3.59
CA ASP A 53 1.50 20.29 3.93
C ASP A 53 2.74 19.64 4.56
N ASP A 54 2.55 18.54 5.29
CA ASP A 54 3.65 17.80 5.91
C ASP A 54 4.37 16.89 4.92
N TRP A 55 3.72 16.52 3.82
CA TRP A 55 4.35 15.80 2.71
C TRP A 55 5.09 16.72 1.75
N MET A 56 4.61 17.95 1.57
CA MET A 56 5.23 18.91 0.65
C MET A 56 6.57 19.45 1.18
N LYS A 57 6.71 19.69 2.49
CA LYS A 57 7.93 20.26 3.10
C LYS A 57 9.19 19.40 2.94
N PRO A 58 9.17 18.07 3.17
CA PRO A 58 10.36 17.24 3.04
C PRO A 58 10.58 16.69 1.62
N MET A 59 9.69 16.95 0.66
CA MET A 59 9.78 16.32 -0.65
C MET A 59 10.97 16.86 -1.45
N ASP A 60 11.85 15.94 -1.85
CA ASP A 60 12.97 16.25 -2.74
C ASP A 60 12.55 16.12 -4.21
N TYR A 61 12.65 17.21 -4.95
CA TYR A 61 12.27 17.29 -6.36
C TYR A 61 13.45 16.92 -7.25
N CYS A 62 13.56 15.64 -7.61
CA CYS A 62 14.60 15.18 -8.54
C CYS A 62 14.40 15.78 -9.95
N LYS A 63 15.30 16.69 -10.35
CA LYS A 63 15.29 17.40 -11.66
C LYS A 63 14.16 18.40 -11.88
N TYR A 64 13.35 18.65 -10.85
CA TYR A 64 12.28 19.65 -10.87
C TYR A 64 12.47 20.65 -9.75
N LYS A 65 11.77 21.77 -9.83
CA LYS A 65 11.64 22.74 -8.74
C LYS A 65 10.19 22.78 -8.29
N MET A 66 9.98 23.16 -7.03
CA MET A 66 8.64 23.35 -6.45
C MET A 66 7.76 24.29 -7.29
N ASN A 67 8.37 25.26 -7.97
CA ASN A 67 7.68 26.25 -8.82
C ASN A 67 7.39 25.76 -10.24
N ASP A 68 7.81 24.55 -10.61
CA ASP A 68 7.52 24.02 -11.94
C ASP A 68 6.03 23.74 -12.06
N ASN A 69 5.44 24.10 -13.20
CA ASN A 69 4.00 24.02 -13.42
C ASN A 69 3.45 22.60 -13.16
N GLY A 70 4.19 21.55 -13.54
CA GLY A 70 3.77 20.17 -13.28
C GLY A 70 3.73 19.81 -11.79
N ILE A 71 4.64 20.37 -10.98
CA ILE A 71 4.68 20.14 -9.53
C ILE A 71 3.55 20.92 -8.84
N GLN A 72 3.28 22.16 -9.28
CA GLN A 72 2.16 22.94 -8.76
C GLN A 72 0.81 22.29 -9.06
N GLN A 73 0.64 21.76 -10.28
CA GLN A 73 -0.57 21.04 -10.67
C GLN A 73 -0.76 19.73 -9.88
N LEU A 74 0.33 19.02 -9.59
CA LEU A 74 0.29 17.81 -8.77
C LEU A 74 -0.32 18.09 -7.38
N TRP A 75 0.19 19.11 -6.69
CA TRP A 75 -0.30 19.48 -5.35
C TRP A 75 -1.67 20.15 -5.33
N GLN A 76 -2.20 20.59 -6.47
CA GLN A 76 -3.57 21.11 -6.56
C GLN A 76 -4.61 20.00 -6.73
N ILE A 77 -4.21 18.82 -7.20
CA ILE A 77 -5.09 17.67 -7.44
C ILE A 77 -5.12 16.74 -6.21
N ILE A 78 -4.02 16.69 -5.46
CA ILE A 78 -3.90 15.98 -4.18
C ILE A 78 -4.58 16.80 -3.09
#